data_AF-T0G5L7-F1
#
_entry.id   AF-T0G5L7-F1
#
_cell.length_a   1.000
_cell.length_b   1.000
_cell.length_c   1.000
_cell.angle_alpha   90.00
_cell.angle_beta   90.00
_cell.angle_gamma   90.00
#
_symmetry.space_group_name_H-M   'P 1'
#
loop_
_entity.id
_entity.type
_entity.pdbx_description
1 polymer ?
#
loop_
_entity_poly.entity_id
_entity_poly.type
_entity_poly.pdbx_seq_one_letter_code
_entity_poly.pdbx_strand_id
1 'polypeptide(L)'
;MKPFLKFHFLFFCCLILSANSVSADVFYYPWEYHKVYNEKITLEIELDSFRTRYRNETENSKKERLEFDSKIRFLEEMLAREKEFRAKDNDLADEKLKILENQIAVLKTKSSHKEKELIEENERQTRKFADLLNDLKEELEKEREVCQKKTESLQKEYEKKINELEGRILSLTDEISKLKNLSENQKKELDRLSDQANELENKLVDEIKKGQIRLKRFHNRLVINIDDRISFDSGSADLKKQILPALDKIREILGNYPGNLIIIEGHTDNVPIRTKKFSDNWQLSGERALSVLHYFLESKILDPRSFSLAGYGEFQPIVSNDTPENKALNRRVDIVVVPR
;
A
#
# COMPACT_ATOMS: atom_id res chain seq x y z
N MET A 1 -35.63 28.79 -21.95
CA MET A 1 -34.90 29.48 -23.04
C MET A 1 -33.50 29.85 -22.56
N LYS A 2 -32.45 29.37 -23.25
CA LYS A 2 -31.14 30.06 -23.42
C LYS A 2 -31.32 31.16 -24.53
N PRO A 3 -30.32 31.96 -25.01
CA PRO A 3 -28.86 32.06 -24.78
C PRO A 3 -28.48 33.43 -24.14
N PHE A 4 -27.25 33.97 -24.07
CA PHE A 4 -25.88 33.65 -24.57
C PHE A 4 -24.90 33.60 -23.37
N LEU A 5 -23.66 33.10 -23.37
CA LEU A 5 -22.53 33.00 -24.33
C LEU A 5 -21.76 34.31 -24.59
N LYS A 6 -20.64 34.52 -23.86
CA LYS A 6 -19.51 35.34 -24.33
C LYS A 6 -18.20 34.58 -24.19
N PHE A 7 -17.76 34.01 -25.32
CA PHE A 7 -16.36 33.67 -25.56
C PHE A 7 -15.54 34.96 -25.66
N HIS A 8 -14.34 34.97 -25.09
CA HIS A 8 -13.21 35.70 -25.66
C HIS A 8 -11.99 34.78 -25.68
N PHE A 9 -11.18 34.96 -26.70
CA PHE A 9 -10.16 34.03 -27.20
C PHE A 9 -8.89 34.86 -27.50
N LEU A 10 -7.75 34.21 -27.76
CA LEU A 10 -6.42 34.80 -28.00
C LEU A 10 -5.72 35.40 -26.74
N PHE A 11 -4.40 35.28 -26.55
CA PHE A 11 -3.39 34.49 -27.28
C PHE A 11 -2.18 34.12 -26.37
N PHE A 12 -1.68 32.90 -26.55
CA PHE A 12 -0.26 32.51 -26.66
C PHE A 12 0.85 33.47 -26.16
N CYS A 13 1.68 33.02 -25.21
CA CYS A 13 3.14 32.89 -25.45
C CYS A 13 3.82 31.92 -24.46
N CYS A 14 4.84 31.21 -24.93
CA CYS A 14 5.61 30.23 -24.16
C CYS A 14 6.59 30.88 -23.18
N LEU A 15 6.92 30.21 -22.07
CA LEU A 15 8.32 29.90 -21.79
C LEU A 15 8.50 28.71 -20.84
N ILE A 16 9.63 28.02 -21.05
CA ILE A 16 10.00 26.75 -20.43
C ILE A 16 10.39 26.95 -18.97
N LEU A 17 9.84 26.14 -18.07
CA LEU A 17 10.41 25.88 -16.75
C LEU A 17 10.70 24.39 -16.61
N SER A 18 11.89 24.02 -17.08
CA SER A 18 12.48 22.70 -16.93
C SER A 18 12.95 22.46 -15.49
N ALA A 19 12.74 21.24 -15.01
CA ALA A 19 13.46 20.59 -13.90
C ALA A 19 13.54 21.36 -12.56
N ASN A 20 12.76 20.90 -11.59
CA ASN A 20 13.33 20.19 -10.45
C ASN A 20 12.24 19.37 -9.75
N SER A 21 12.19 18.07 -10.03
CA SER A 21 11.52 17.11 -9.18
C SER A 21 12.33 16.99 -7.90
N VAL A 22 11.90 17.67 -6.84
CA VAL A 22 12.41 17.42 -5.49
C VAL A 22 11.98 16.00 -5.12
N SER A 23 12.89 15.04 -5.23
CA SER A 23 12.76 13.75 -4.55
C SER A 23 12.83 14.03 -3.05
N ALA A 24 11.67 14.25 -2.44
CA ALA A 24 11.53 14.07 -1.02
C ALA A 24 11.66 12.57 -0.77
N ASP A 25 12.81 12.14 -0.24
CA ASP A 25 12.94 10.78 0.28
C ASP A 25 11.89 10.61 1.39
N VAL A 26 10.88 9.82 1.09
CA VAL A 26 9.76 9.56 2.00
C VAL A 26 10.31 8.72 3.14
N PHE A 27 10.66 9.38 4.24
CA PHE A 27 11.01 8.73 5.49
C PHE A 27 9.84 7.85 5.93
N TYR A 28 10.05 6.54 5.88
CA TYR A 28 9.05 5.57 6.28
C TYR A 28 9.21 5.24 7.76
N TYR A 29 8.16 5.48 8.53
CA TYR A 29 8.20 5.29 9.98
C TYR A 29 7.59 3.93 10.39
N PRO A 30 8.04 3.30 11.50
CA PRO A 30 7.54 1.97 11.91
C PRO A 30 6.03 1.87 12.15
N TRP A 31 5.34 2.99 12.45
CA TRP A 31 3.89 3.03 12.58
C TRP A 31 3.17 2.96 11.22
N GLU A 32 3.80 3.41 10.14
CA GLU A 32 3.25 3.36 8.77
C GLU A 32 3.31 1.93 8.24
N TYR A 33 4.38 1.20 8.58
CA TYR A 33 4.44 -0.25 8.38
C TYR A 33 3.33 -0.98 9.13
N HIS A 34 3.18 -0.73 10.43
CA HIS A 34 2.11 -1.38 11.21
C HIS A 34 0.72 -1.01 10.69
N LYS A 35 0.50 0.22 10.24
CA LYS A 35 -0.78 0.63 9.65
C LYS A 35 -1.09 -0.17 8.38
N VAL A 36 -0.20 -0.19 7.39
CA VAL A 36 -0.42 -0.90 6.11
C VAL A 36 -0.47 -2.41 6.31
N TYR A 37 0.36 -2.97 7.21
CA TYR A 37 0.33 -4.39 7.55
C TYR A 37 -0.99 -4.78 8.24
N ASN A 38 -1.46 -4.02 9.23
CA ASN A 38 -2.72 -4.30 9.91
C ASN A 38 -3.92 -4.13 8.97
N GLU A 39 -3.88 -3.15 8.06
CA GLU A 39 -4.92 -2.95 7.03
C GLU A 39 -4.98 -4.18 6.09
N LYS A 40 -3.82 -4.67 5.63
CA LYS A 40 -3.72 -5.92 4.86
C LYS A 40 -4.31 -7.12 5.62
N ILE A 41 -3.88 -7.36 6.87
CA ILE A 41 -4.35 -8.50 7.68
C ILE A 41 -5.87 -8.40 7.91
N THR A 42 -6.40 -7.20 8.13
CA THR A 42 -7.85 -6.98 8.29
C THR A 42 -8.61 -7.36 7.03
N LEU A 43 -8.12 -6.96 5.85
CA LEU A 43 -8.72 -7.30 4.55
C LEU A 43 -8.61 -8.81 4.23
N GLU A 44 -7.53 -9.48 4.62
CA GLU A 44 -7.39 -10.94 4.48
C GLU A 44 -8.42 -11.70 5.34
N ILE A 45 -8.65 -11.26 6.58
CA ILE A 45 -9.69 -11.81 7.46
C ILE A 45 -11.10 -11.55 6.90
N GLU A 46 -11.36 -10.34 6.40
CA GLU A 46 -12.64 -9.99 5.81
C GLU A 46 -12.92 -10.85 4.57
N LEU A 47 -11.94 -11.01 3.67
CA LEU A 47 -12.01 -11.84 2.47
C LEU A 47 -12.33 -13.31 2.79
N ASP A 48 -11.70 -13.90 3.81
CA ASP A 48 -11.98 -15.28 4.22
C ASP A 48 -13.39 -15.43 4.83
N SER A 49 -13.83 -14.42 5.58
CA SER A 49 -15.21 -14.35 6.10
C SER A 49 -16.26 -14.26 4.98
N PHE A 50 -15.94 -13.57 3.87
CA PHE A 50 -16.80 -13.48 2.69
C PHE A 50 -16.79 -14.78 1.89
N ARG A 51 -15.63 -15.40 1.66
CA ARG A 51 -15.52 -16.72 1.02
C ARG A 51 -16.30 -17.79 1.77
N THR A 52 -16.27 -17.75 3.10
CA THR A 52 -17.03 -18.65 3.97
C THR A 52 -18.54 -18.40 3.87
N ARG A 53 -18.99 -17.14 3.91
CA ARG A 53 -20.41 -16.79 3.69
C ARG A 53 -20.91 -17.23 2.32
N TYR A 54 -20.18 -16.91 1.26
CA TYR A 54 -20.53 -17.29 -0.12
C TYR A 54 -20.62 -18.81 -0.29
N ARG A 55 -19.70 -19.57 0.31
CA ARG A 55 -19.76 -21.05 0.32
C ARG A 55 -21.01 -21.55 1.05
N ASN A 56 -21.34 -20.98 2.21
CA ASN A 56 -22.51 -21.38 2.98
C ASN A 56 -23.83 -21.04 2.25
N GLU A 57 -23.91 -19.87 1.63
CA GLU A 57 -25.06 -19.47 0.79
C GLU A 57 -25.22 -20.38 -0.42
N THR A 58 -24.13 -20.68 -1.16
CA THR A 58 -24.22 -21.62 -2.30
C THR A 58 -24.58 -23.03 -1.88
N GLU A 59 -24.08 -23.55 -0.76
CA GLU A 59 -24.48 -24.87 -0.24
C GLU A 59 -25.93 -24.89 0.29
N ASN A 60 -26.42 -23.80 0.90
CA ASN A 60 -27.82 -23.69 1.29
C ASN A 60 -28.74 -23.63 0.05
N SER A 61 -28.43 -22.79 -0.95
CA SER A 61 -29.21 -22.72 -2.19
C SER A 61 -29.21 -24.04 -2.97
N LYS A 62 -28.11 -24.82 -2.93
CA LYS A 62 -28.09 -26.20 -3.47
C LYS A 62 -29.04 -27.14 -2.70
N LYS A 63 -29.08 -27.06 -1.36
CA LYS A 63 -29.97 -27.89 -0.54
C LYS A 63 -31.44 -27.54 -0.77
N GLU A 64 -31.78 -26.24 -0.79
CA GLU A 64 -33.13 -25.77 -1.11
C GLU A 64 -33.55 -26.25 -2.50
N ARG A 65 -32.68 -26.14 -3.50
CA ARG A 65 -32.93 -26.67 -4.84
C ARG A 65 -33.18 -28.19 -4.83
N LEU A 66 -32.36 -28.97 -4.14
CA LEU A 66 -32.55 -30.43 -4.00
C LEU A 66 -33.86 -30.79 -3.28
N GLU A 67 -34.29 -29.97 -2.32
CA GLU A 67 -35.58 -30.14 -1.65
C GLU A 67 -36.75 -29.85 -2.60
N PHE A 68 -36.69 -28.77 -3.39
CA PHE A 68 -37.67 -28.46 -4.43
C PHE A 68 -37.71 -29.54 -5.52
N ASP A 69 -36.56 -29.97 -6.05
CA ASP A 69 -36.44 -31.06 -7.03
C ASP A 69 -37.01 -32.40 -6.49
N SER A 70 -37.01 -32.59 -5.16
CA SER A 70 -37.61 -33.77 -4.52
C SER A 70 -39.12 -33.62 -4.32
N LYS A 71 -39.61 -32.42 -3.97
CA LYS A 71 -41.05 -32.10 -3.93
C LYS A 71 -41.70 -32.20 -5.30
N ILE A 72 -41.03 -31.72 -6.36
CA ILE A 72 -41.50 -31.83 -7.75
C ILE A 72 -41.66 -33.30 -8.13
N ARG A 73 -40.63 -34.14 -7.96
CA ARG A 73 -40.71 -35.58 -8.25
C ARG A 73 -41.80 -36.30 -7.45
N PHE A 74 -42.00 -35.93 -6.18
CA PHE A 74 -43.08 -36.48 -5.37
C PHE A 74 -44.47 -36.12 -5.91
N LEU A 75 -44.67 -34.87 -6.35
CA LEU A 75 -45.91 -34.44 -6.99
C LEU A 75 -46.12 -35.11 -8.37
N GLU A 76 -45.06 -35.30 -9.16
CA GLU A 76 -45.10 -36.05 -10.42
C GLU A 76 -45.48 -37.52 -10.18
N GLU A 77 -44.92 -38.18 -9.17
CA GLU A 77 -45.32 -39.53 -8.76
C GLU A 77 -46.78 -39.59 -8.28
N MET A 78 -47.23 -38.64 -7.47
CA MET A 78 -48.63 -38.58 -7.03
C MET A 78 -49.57 -38.42 -8.23
N LEU A 79 -49.26 -37.52 -9.16
CA LEU A 79 -50.05 -37.27 -10.37
C LEU A 79 -50.04 -38.49 -11.32
N ALA A 80 -48.93 -39.23 -11.39
CA ALA A 80 -48.86 -40.49 -12.13
C ALA A 80 -49.72 -41.58 -11.48
N ARG A 81 -49.64 -41.75 -10.15
CA ARG A 81 -50.48 -42.70 -9.41
C ARG A 81 -51.96 -42.35 -9.49
N GLU A 82 -52.32 -41.06 -9.45
CA GLU A 82 -53.71 -40.63 -9.59
C GLU A 82 -54.23 -40.90 -11.01
N LYS A 83 -53.42 -40.66 -12.05
CA LYS A 83 -53.76 -41.05 -13.43
C LYS A 83 -53.92 -42.57 -13.59
N GLU A 84 -53.06 -43.37 -12.98
CA GLU A 84 -53.16 -44.83 -12.99
C GLU A 84 -54.38 -45.34 -12.21
N PHE A 85 -54.69 -44.72 -11.08
CA PHE A 85 -55.89 -45.01 -10.29
C PHE A 85 -57.16 -44.66 -11.06
N ARG A 86 -57.21 -43.47 -11.69
CA ARG A 86 -58.30 -43.07 -12.59
C ARG A 86 -58.44 -43.99 -13.80
N ALA A 87 -57.34 -44.47 -14.37
CA ALA A 87 -57.39 -45.46 -15.45
C ALA A 87 -58.02 -46.78 -14.99
N LYS A 88 -57.61 -47.30 -13.82
CA LYS A 88 -58.21 -48.50 -13.21
C LYS A 88 -59.66 -48.32 -12.79
N ASP A 89 -60.02 -47.14 -12.27
CA ASP A 89 -61.40 -46.80 -11.95
C ASP A 89 -62.26 -46.69 -13.21
N ASN A 90 -61.71 -46.16 -14.31
CA ASN A 90 -62.37 -46.15 -15.62
C ASN A 90 -62.51 -47.57 -16.19
N ASP A 91 -61.45 -48.40 -16.16
CA ASP A 91 -61.51 -49.79 -16.62
C ASP A 91 -62.53 -50.61 -15.79
N LEU A 92 -62.55 -50.41 -14.47
CA LEU A 92 -63.51 -51.02 -13.56
C LEU A 92 -64.93 -50.46 -13.75
N ALA A 93 -65.06 -49.17 -14.11
CA ALA A 93 -66.33 -48.56 -14.47
C ALA A 93 -66.83 -49.07 -15.83
N ASP A 94 -65.96 -49.33 -16.81
CA ASP A 94 -66.30 -49.91 -18.11
C ASP A 94 -66.67 -51.40 -18.01
N GLU A 95 -65.96 -52.16 -17.17
CA GLU A 95 -66.32 -53.54 -16.85
C GLU A 95 -67.64 -53.61 -16.08
N LYS A 96 -67.82 -52.74 -15.07
CA LYS A 96 -69.10 -52.57 -14.38
C LYS A 96 -70.19 -52.04 -15.32
N LEU A 97 -69.88 -51.18 -16.29
CA LEU A 97 -70.84 -50.69 -17.29
C LEU A 97 -71.28 -51.82 -18.20
N LYS A 98 -70.40 -52.72 -18.65
CA LYS A 98 -70.83 -53.92 -19.38
C LYS A 98 -71.71 -54.84 -18.53
N ILE A 99 -71.39 -55.03 -17.26
CA ILE A 99 -72.20 -55.85 -16.33
C ILE A 99 -73.55 -55.14 -16.04
N LEU A 100 -73.52 -53.82 -15.85
CA LEU A 100 -74.68 -52.98 -15.59
C LEU A 100 -75.54 -52.78 -16.85
N GLU A 101 -75.01 -52.72 -18.06
CA GLU A 101 -75.77 -52.66 -19.30
C GLU A 101 -76.59 -53.93 -19.48
N ASN A 102 -75.99 -55.09 -19.19
CA ASN A 102 -76.69 -56.37 -19.11
C ASN A 102 -77.76 -56.39 -18.00
N GLN A 103 -77.55 -55.67 -16.88
CA GLN A 103 -78.55 -55.51 -15.81
C GLN A 103 -79.57 -54.38 -16.06
N ILE A 104 -79.26 -53.37 -16.86
CA ILE A 104 -80.07 -52.19 -17.22
C ILE A 104 -81.00 -52.53 -18.39
N ALA A 105 -80.61 -53.48 -19.24
CA ALA A 105 -81.54 -54.19 -20.11
C ALA A 105 -82.70 -54.82 -19.30
N VAL A 106 -82.43 -55.27 -18.06
CA VAL A 106 -83.42 -55.82 -17.11
C VAL A 106 -84.06 -54.72 -16.23
N LEU A 107 -83.32 -53.67 -15.87
CA LEU A 107 -83.72 -52.62 -14.92
C LEU A 107 -84.08 -51.27 -15.56
N LYS A 108 -84.52 -51.29 -16.83
CA LYS A 108 -84.86 -50.11 -17.65
C LYS A 108 -86.10 -49.30 -17.20
N THR A 109 -86.41 -49.31 -15.90
CA THR A 109 -87.59 -48.67 -15.29
C THR A 109 -87.29 -47.69 -14.15
N LYS A 110 -86.04 -47.54 -13.64
CA LYS A 110 -85.72 -46.55 -12.58
C LYS A 110 -84.37 -45.81 -12.73
N SER A 111 -84.46 -44.55 -13.16
CA SER A 111 -83.48 -43.44 -13.02
C SER A 111 -82.20 -43.45 -13.88
N SER A 112 -82.22 -42.65 -14.95
CA SER A 112 -81.07 -42.40 -15.88
C SER A 112 -80.37 -41.04 -15.65
N HIS A 113 -80.68 -40.31 -14.57
CA HIS A 113 -80.28 -38.90 -14.41
C HIS A 113 -79.04 -38.72 -13.52
N LYS A 114 -78.98 -39.44 -12.38
CA LYS A 114 -78.00 -39.23 -11.31
C LYS A 114 -76.55 -39.54 -11.69
N GLU A 115 -76.33 -40.56 -12.52
CA GLU A 115 -74.98 -40.95 -12.97
C GLU A 115 -74.38 -39.92 -13.93
N LYS A 116 -75.20 -39.33 -14.83
CA LYS A 116 -74.75 -38.25 -15.72
C LYS A 116 -74.37 -37.00 -14.94
N GLU A 117 -75.15 -36.61 -13.92
CA GLU A 117 -74.80 -35.51 -13.03
C GLU A 117 -73.44 -35.74 -12.33
N LEU A 118 -73.17 -36.97 -11.88
CA LEU A 118 -71.91 -37.33 -11.21
C LEU A 118 -70.71 -37.31 -12.15
N ILE A 119 -70.85 -37.80 -13.38
CA ILE A 119 -69.79 -37.77 -14.40
C ILE A 119 -69.47 -36.32 -14.80
N GLU A 120 -70.50 -35.52 -15.08
CA GLU A 120 -70.32 -34.10 -15.46
C GLU A 120 -69.67 -33.28 -14.34
N GLU A 121 -70.02 -33.50 -13.07
CA GLU A 121 -69.36 -32.81 -11.95
C GLU A 121 -67.91 -33.30 -11.76
N ASN A 122 -67.61 -34.60 -11.95
CA ASN A 122 -66.24 -35.11 -11.81
C ASN A 122 -65.31 -34.64 -12.94
N GLU A 123 -65.81 -34.54 -14.18
CA GLU A 123 -65.11 -33.84 -15.26
C GLU A 123 -64.89 -32.36 -14.92
N ARG A 124 -65.89 -31.68 -14.37
CA ARG A 124 -65.80 -30.26 -13.99
C ARG A 124 -64.79 -30.03 -12.86
N GLN A 125 -64.71 -30.93 -11.88
CA GLN A 125 -63.66 -30.96 -10.85
C GLN A 125 -62.28 -31.15 -11.49
N THR A 126 -62.15 -32.13 -12.40
CA THR A 126 -60.88 -32.43 -13.09
C THR A 126 -60.37 -31.24 -13.91
N ARG A 127 -61.25 -30.52 -14.61
CA ARG A 127 -60.87 -29.28 -15.34
C ARG A 127 -60.37 -28.21 -14.37
N LYS A 128 -61.10 -27.93 -13.28
CA LYS A 128 -60.65 -26.97 -12.23
C LYS A 128 -59.27 -27.32 -11.64
N PHE A 129 -58.99 -28.61 -11.40
CA PHE A 129 -57.67 -29.04 -10.91
C PHE A 129 -56.56 -28.88 -11.96
N ALA A 130 -56.86 -29.13 -13.24
CA ALA A 130 -55.91 -28.92 -14.34
C ALA A 130 -55.60 -27.43 -14.55
N ASP A 131 -56.61 -26.57 -14.47
CA ASP A 131 -56.44 -25.10 -14.56
C ASP A 131 -55.58 -24.59 -13.39
N LEU A 132 -55.91 -24.98 -12.15
CA LEU A 132 -55.14 -24.60 -10.95
C LEU A 132 -53.68 -25.09 -10.98
N LEU A 133 -53.43 -26.27 -11.55
CA LEU A 133 -52.06 -26.80 -11.73
C LEU A 133 -51.25 -26.01 -12.76
N ASN A 134 -51.89 -25.52 -13.82
CA ASN A 134 -51.22 -24.66 -14.81
C ASN A 134 -50.89 -23.28 -14.19
N ASP A 135 -51.85 -22.66 -13.50
CA ASP A 135 -51.64 -21.37 -12.83
C ASP A 135 -50.47 -21.43 -11.83
N LEU A 136 -50.46 -22.46 -10.96
CA LEU A 136 -49.40 -22.67 -9.97
C LEU A 136 -48.03 -22.93 -10.61
N LYS A 137 -48.00 -23.64 -11.75
CA LYS A 137 -46.76 -23.88 -12.50
C LYS A 137 -46.22 -22.58 -13.10
N GLU A 138 -47.09 -21.74 -13.67
CA GLU A 138 -46.69 -20.47 -14.26
C GLU A 138 -46.17 -19.49 -13.19
N GLU A 139 -46.73 -19.52 -11.98
CA GLU A 139 -46.24 -18.76 -10.82
C GLU A 139 -44.85 -19.24 -10.37
N LEU A 140 -44.65 -20.56 -10.22
CA LEU A 140 -43.34 -21.17 -9.91
C LEU A 140 -42.26 -20.87 -10.96
N GLU A 141 -42.60 -20.87 -12.25
CA GLU A 141 -41.66 -20.51 -13.31
C GLU A 141 -41.25 -19.02 -13.24
N LYS A 142 -42.17 -18.11 -12.90
CA LYS A 142 -41.87 -16.69 -12.66
C LYS A 142 -40.98 -16.48 -11.45
N GLU A 143 -41.26 -17.13 -10.31
CA GLU A 143 -40.42 -17.02 -9.10
C GLU A 143 -39.00 -17.55 -9.35
N ARG A 144 -38.88 -18.70 -10.03
CA ARG A 144 -37.58 -19.27 -10.44
C ARG A 144 -36.79 -18.28 -11.29
N GLU A 145 -37.42 -17.64 -12.26
CA GLU A 145 -36.75 -16.69 -13.16
C GLU A 145 -36.27 -15.43 -12.42
N VAL A 146 -37.06 -14.94 -11.46
CA VAL A 146 -36.66 -13.84 -10.55
C VAL A 146 -35.47 -14.24 -9.68
N CYS A 147 -35.50 -15.44 -9.09
CA CYS A 147 -34.40 -15.95 -8.26
C CYS A 147 -33.10 -16.13 -9.07
N GLN A 148 -33.21 -16.63 -10.29
CA GLN A 148 -32.07 -16.76 -11.21
C GLN A 148 -31.47 -15.40 -11.56
N LYS A 149 -32.30 -14.42 -11.98
CA LYS A 149 -31.85 -13.04 -12.29
C LYS A 149 -31.17 -12.37 -11.09
N LYS A 150 -31.69 -12.58 -9.88
CA LYS A 150 -31.07 -12.08 -8.64
C LYS A 150 -29.70 -12.72 -8.38
N THR A 151 -29.57 -14.03 -8.58
CA THR A 151 -28.31 -14.77 -8.42
C THR A 151 -27.25 -14.30 -9.41
N GLU A 152 -27.61 -14.17 -10.70
CA GLU A 152 -26.71 -13.67 -11.75
C GLU A 152 -26.24 -12.22 -11.49
N SER A 153 -27.11 -11.37 -10.97
CA SER A 153 -26.75 -10.00 -10.56
C SER A 153 -25.75 -10.00 -9.40
N LEU A 154 -26.00 -10.82 -8.38
CA LEU A 154 -25.14 -10.92 -7.19
C LEU A 154 -23.76 -11.49 -7.55
N GLN A 155 -23.72 -12.49 -8.43
CA GLN A 155 -22.48 -13.09 -8.93
C GLN A 155 -21.61 -12.04 -9.66
N LYS A 156 -22.20 -11.22 -10.53
CA LYS A 156 -21.48 -10.14 -11.24
C LYS A 156 -20.94 -9.07 -10.29
N GLU A 157 -21.68 -8.75 -9.23
CA GLU A 157 -21.21 -7.81 -8.20
C GLU A 157 -20.01 -8.36 -7.44
N TYR A 158 -20.08 -9.61 -6.98
CA TYR A 158 -18.96 -10.28 -6.31
C TYR A 158 -17.74 -10.44 -7.22
N GLU A 159 -17.92 -10.85 -8.47
CA GLU A 159 -16.84 -11.01 -9.45
C GLU A 159 -16.13 -9.67 -9.73
N LYS A 160 -16.89 -8.58 -9.89
CA LYS A 160 -16.32 -7.23 -10.00
C LYS A 160 -15.50 -6.85 -8.76
N LYS A 161 -16.03 -7.12 -7.56
CA LYS A 161 -15.37 -6.77 -6.29
C LYS A 161 -14.12 -7.62 -6.01
N ILE A 162 -14.12 -8.89 -6.41
CA ILE A 162 -12.94 -9.77 -6.36
C ILE A 162 -11.84 -9.20 -7.27
N ASN A 163 -12.16 -8.90 -8.53
CA ASN A 163 -11.19 -8.34 -9.49
C ASN A 163 -10.60 -7.00 -9.00
N GLU A 164 -11.41 -6.14 -8.37
CA GLU A 164 -10.95 -4.87 -7.78
C GLU A 164 -9.98 -5.09 -6.59
N LEU A 165 -10.31 -6.04 -5.69
CA LEU A 165 -9.46 -6.41 -4.56
C LEU A 165 -8.15 -7.07 -5.00
N GLU A 166 -8.19 -7.97 -5.99
CA GLU A 166 -7.00 -8.62 -6.54
C GLU A 166 -6.05 -7.60 -7.18
N GLY A 167 -6.58 -6.64 -7.96
CA GLY A 167 -5.79 -5.53 -8.49
C GLY A 167 -5.12 -4.68 -7.40
N ARG A 168 -5.83 -4.43 -6.29
CA ARG A 168 -5.28 -3.67 -5.16
C ARG A 168 -4.23 -4.46 -4.37
N ILE A 169 -4.40 -5.76 -4.19
CA ILE A 169 -3.41 -6.66 -3.57
C ILE A 169 -2.12 -6.70 -4.40
N LEU A 170 -2.21 -6.76 -5.73
CA LEU A 170 -1.05 -6.69 -6.61
C LEU A 170 -0.28 -5.38 -6.47
N SER A 171 -0.99 -4.24 -6.47
CA SER A 171 -0.37 -2.91 -6.27
C SER A 171 0.35 -2.80 -4.93
N LEU A 172 -0.27 -3.25 -3.83
CA LEU A 172 0.33 -3.22 -2.49
C LEU A 172 1.54 -4.19 -2.38
N THR A 173 1.52 -5.30 -3.11
CA THR A 173 2.64 -6.26 -3.13
C THR A 173 3.88 -5.66 -3.81
N ASP A 174 3.70 -4.94 -4.92
CA ASP A 174 4.77 -4.19 -5.59
C ASP A 174 5.34 -3.10 -4.68
N GLU A 175 4.48 -2.32 -4.01
CA GLU A 175 4.89 -1.27 -3.07
C GLU A 175 5.67 -1.82 -1.86
N ILE A 176 5.22 -2.93 -1.25
CA ILE A 176 5.94 -3.63 -0.19
C ILE A 176 7.32 -4.10 -0.68
N SER A 177 7.43 -4.58 -1.92
CA SER A 177 8.72 -5.02 -2.48
C SER A 177 9.71 -3.85 -2.63
N LYS A 178 9.23 -2.68 -3.07
CA LYS A 178 10.01 -1.45 -3.19
C LYS A 178 10.49 -0.94 -1.83
N LEU A 179 9.59 -0.88 -0.85
CA LEU A 179 9.91 -0.47 0.52
C LEU A 179 10.93 -1.41 1.19
N LYS A 180 10.81 -2.73 0.97
CA LYS A 180 11.78 -3.71 1.47
C LYS A 180 13.17 -3.47 0.89
N ASN A 181 13.28 -3.29 -0.43
CA ASN A 181 14.55 -3.02 -1.10
C ASN A 181 15.18 -1.70 -0.62
N LEU A 182 14.36 -0.65 -0.42
CA LEU A 182 14.81 0.64 0.11
C LEU A 182 15.36 0.49 1.54
N SER A 183 14.64 -0.21 2.43
CA SER A 183 15.08 -0.46 3.80
C SER A 183 16.37 -1.29 3.86
N GLU A 184 16.53 -2.28 2.99
CA GLU A 184 17.74 -3.10 2.93
C GLU A 184 18.96 -2.29 2.43
N ASN A 185 18.76 -1.37 1.49
CA ASN A 185 19.80 -0.45 1.03
C ASN A 185 20.17 0.59 2.11
N GLN A 186 19.18 1.18 2.79
CA GLN A 186 19.41 2.10 3.92
C GLN A 186 20.21 1.42 5.04
N LYS A 187 19.91 0.14 5.34
CA LYS A 187 20.69 -0.63 6.31
C LYS A 187 22.15 -0.79 5.87
N LYS A 188 22.40 -1.14 4.60
CA LYS A 188 23.77 -1.29 4.06
C LYS A 188 24.58 0.00 4.17
N GLU A 189 24.00 1.16 3.87
CA GLU A 189 24.70 2.45 4.05
C GLU A 189 24.91 2.82 5.52
N LEU A 190 24.01 2.45 6.43
CA LEU A 190 24.20 2.61 7.87
C LEU A 190 25.33 1.71 8.43
N ASP A 191 25.37 0.45 8.01
CA ASP A 191 26.44 -0.50 8.39
C ASP A 191 27.79 0.03 7.84
N ARG A 192 27.83 0.48 6.58
CA ARG A 192 29.00 1.10 5.95
C ARG A 192 29.48 2.37 6.65
N LEU A 193 28.58 3.27 7.05
CA LEU A 193 28.93 4.44 7.87
C LEU A 193 29.49 4.04 9.24
N SER A 194 28.96 2.97 9.83
CA SER A 194 29.44 2.45 11.11
C SER A 194 30.87 1.95 10.98
N ASP A 195 31.17 1.20 9.94
CA ASP A 195 32.52 0.70 9.63
C ASP A 195 33.51 1.85 9.35
N GLN A 196 33.12 2.82 8.51
CA GLN A 196 33.91 4.02 8.25
C GLN A 196 34.21 4.81 9.54
N ALA A 197 33.22 4.95 10.42
CA ALA A 197 33.38 5.63 11.71
C ALA A 197 34.28 4.85 12.66
N ASN A 198 34.19 3.51 12.69
CA ASN A 198 35.08 2.63 13.46
C ASN A 198 36.53 2.74 12.96
N GLU A 199 36.75 2.78 11.64
CA GLU A 199 38.09 2.93 11.04
C GLU A 199 38.70 4.31 11.37
N LEU A 200 37.91 5.38 11.30
CA LEU A 200 38.32 6.73 11.71
C LEU A 200 38.68 6.78 13.20
N GLU A 201 37.85 6.20 14.06
CA GLU A 201 38.12 6.15 15.50
C GLU A 201 39.41 5.40 15.80
N ASN A 202 39.66 4.26 15.14
CA ASN A 202 40.88 3.47 15.28
C ASN A 202 42.15 4.16 14.74
N LYS A 203 42.10 4.87 13.59
CA LYS A 203 43.28 5.63 13.09
C LYS A 203 43.56 6.91 13.88
N LEU A 204 42.53 7.51 14.50
CA LEU A 204 42.61 8.82 15.19
C LEU A 204 42.61 8.71 16.73
N VAL A 205 42.82 7.52 17.31
CA VAL A 205 42.82 7.29 18.77
C VAL A 205 43.67 8.30 19.54
N ASP A 206 44.87 8.63 19.05
CA ASP A 206 45.79 9.52 19.75
C ASP A 206 45.36 10.99 19.68
N GLU A 207 44.83 11.42 18.53
CA GLU A 207 44.26 12.74 18.33
C GLU A 207 42.98 12.92 19.18
N ILE A 208 42.12 11.89 19.23
CA ILE A 208 40.91 11.87 20.06
C ILE A 208 41.27 11.93 21.55
N LYS A 209 42.24 11.11 22.02
CA LYS A 209 42.74 11.15 23.41
C LYS A 209 43.33 12.51 23.81
N LYS A 210 43.93 13.24 22.86
CA LYS A 210 44.45 14.60 23.07
C LYS A 210 43.37 15.68 23.01
N GLY A 211 42.10 15.32 22.78
CA GLY A 211 40.98 16.25 22.62
C GLY A 211 41.04 17.08 21.32
N GLN A 212 41.89 16.68 20.37
CA GLN A 212 42.19 17.40 19.14
C GLN A 212 41.12 17.18 18.07
N ILE A 213 40.52 15.98 18.06
CA ILE A 213 39.45 15.57 17.15
C ILE A 213 38.32 14.94 17.98
N ARG A 214 37.07 15.17 17.57
CA ARG A 214 35.89 14.52 18.14
C ARG A 214 35.05 13.93 17.01
N LEU A 215 34.69 12.65 17.12
CA LEU A 215 33.81 11.97 16.17
C LEU A 215 32.39 11.91 16.73
N LYS A 216 31.38 12.22 15.90
CA LYS A 216 29.97 12.10 16.28
C LYS A 216 29.14 11.52 15.14
N ARG A 217 28.41 10.44 15.42
CA ARG A 217 27.39 9.86 14.54
C ARG A 217 26.05 10.55 14.83
N PHE A 218 25.35 11.06 13.81
CA PHE A 218 24.10 11.81 14.00
C PHE A 218 23.24 11.77 12.74
N HIS A 219 22.00 11.26 12.80
CA HIS A 219 21.05 11.29 11.68
C HIS A 219 21.68 10.90 10.32
N ASN A 220 22.28 9.72 10.25
CA ASN A 220 22.91 9.15 9.06
C ASN A 220 24.05 10.01 8.47
N ARG A 221 24.72 10.84 9.27
CA ARG A 221 26.01 11.45 8.92
C ARG A 221 27.05 11.25 10.02
N LEU A 222 28.31 11.24 9.61
CA LEU A 222 29.47 11.25 10.50
C LEU A 222 30.06 12.65 10.52
N VAL A 223 30.14 13.26 11.69
CA VAL A 223 30.75 14.58 11.90
C VAL A 223 32.12 14.38 12.55
N ILE A 224 33.17 14.79 11.84
CA ILE A 224 34.55 14.84 12.33
C ILE A 224 34.82 16.30 12.72
N ASN A 225 34.73 16.59 14.01
CA ASN A 225 35.01 17.91 14.55
C ASN A 225 36.51 18.04 14.84
N ILE A 226 37.14 19.10 14.33
CA ILE A 226 38.56 19.41 14.52
C ILE A 226 38.69 20.75 15.25
N ASP A 227 39.48 20.76 16.33
CA ASP A 227 39.76 21.97 17.13
C ASP A 227 40.53 23.03 16.31
N ASP A 228 40.15 24.30 16.44
CA ASP A 228 40.83 25.40 15.73
C ASP A 228 42.29 25.58 16.16
N ARG A 229 42.62 25.34 17.44
CA ARG A 229 43.93 25.68 18.05
C ARG A 229 45.11 24.94 17.42
N ILE A 230 44.86 23.72 16.95
CA ILE A 230 45.83 22.86 16.25
C ILE A 230 45.81 23.08 14.73
N SER A 231 44.69 23.58 14.21
CA SER A 231 44.42 23.69 12.77
C SER A 231 44.89 25.01 12.19
N PHE A 232 44.64 26.12 12.89
CA PHE A 232 44.89 27.48 12.43
C PHE A 232 45.46 28.34 13.56
N ASP A 233 46.18 29.40 13.19
CA ASP A 233 46.55 30.46 14.13
C ASP A 233 45.44 31.50 14.27
N SER A 234 45.48 32.29 15.35
CA SER A 234 44.45 33.29 15.65
C SER A 234 44.30 34.29 14.50
N GLY A 235 43.09 34.42 13.97
CA GLY A 235 42.81 35.29 12.82
C GLY A 235 43.49 34.87 11.51
N SER A 236 43.90 33.60 11.38
CA SER A 236 44.41 33.01 10.14
C SER A 236 43.49 31.91 9.61
N ALA A 237 43.55 31.68 8.31
CA ALA A 237 42.98 30.53 7.61
C ALA A 237 44.07 29.59 7.05
N ASP A 238 45.36 29.85 7.32
CA ASP A 238 46.45 29.05 6.79
C ASP A 238 46.69 27.82 7.70
N LEU A 239 46.71 26.61 7.12
CA LEU A 239 46.79 25.36 7.88
C LEU A 239 48.15 25.19 8.58
N LYS A 240 48.10 24.86 9.87
CA LYS A 240 49.29 24.58 10.68
C LYS A 240 49.85 23.20 10.36
N LYS A 241 51.18 23.08 10.35
CA LYS A 241 51.88 21.79 10.14
C LYS A 241 51.47 20.69 11.14
N GLN A 242 50.94 21.08 12.31
CA GLN A 242 50.49 20.17 13.35
C GLN A 242 49.23 19.37 12.99
N ILE A 243 48.30 19.92 12.20
CA ILE A 243 47.05 19.23 11.85
C ILE A 243 47.18 18.31 10.62
N LEU A 244 48.19 18.54 9.78
CA LEU A 244 48.37 17.83 8.50
C LEU A 244 48.36 16.29 8.65
N PRO A 245 49.07 15.65 9.60
CA PRO A 245 49.06 14.20 9.74
C PRO A 245 47.69 13.61 10.08
N ALA A 246 46.82 14.38 10.74
CA ALA A 246 45.46 13.94 11.04
C ALA A 246 44.54 14.10 9.82
N LEU A 247 44.72 15.18 9.05
CA LEU A 247 44.03 15.36 7.77
C LEU A 247 44.47 14.30 6.74
N ASP A 248 45.74 13.89 6.72
CA ASP A 248 46.21 12.76 5.91
C ASP A 248 45.43 11.47 6.24
N LYS A 249 45.35 11.09 7.53
CA LYS A 249 44.59 9.93 8.00
C LYS A 249 43.10 10.01 7.62
N ILE A 250 42.47 11.18 7.78
CA ILE A 250 41.08 11.42 7.39
C ILE A 250 40.91 11.24 5.88
N ARG A 251 41.79 11.85 5.08
CA ARG A 251 41.77 11.81 3.61
C ARG A 251 41.92 10.39 3.07
N GLU A 252 42.81 9.58 3.65
CA GLU A 252 42.94 8.15 3.32
C GLU A 252 41.61 7.41 3.53
N ILE A 253 40.98 7.57 4.70
CA ILE A 253 39.75 6.85 5.00
C ILE A 253 38.60 7.34 4.12
N LEU A 254 38.48 8.65 3.88
CA LEU A 254 37.52 9.17 2.90
C LEU A 254 37.72 8.56 1.50
N GLY A 255 38.96 8.18 1.15
CA GLY A 255 39.29 7.49 -0.10
C GLY A 255 38.87 6.03 -0.12
N ASN A 256 38.93 5.35 1.04
CA ASN A 256 38.45 3.97 1.20
C ASN A 256 36.92 3.84 1.06
N TYR A 257 36.16 4.91 1.34
CA TYR A 257 34.69 4.94 1.24
C TYR A 257 34.21 5.98 0.21
N PRO A 258 34.42 5.73 -1.10
CA PRO A 258 34.04 6.65 -2.17
C PRO A 258 32.51 6.74 -2.35
N GLY A 259 32.03 7.86 -2.89
CA GLY A 259 30.60 8.10 -3.16
C GLY A 259 29.88 8.90 -2.07
N ASN A 260 30.47 9.05 -0.88
CA ASN A 260 30.01 10.00 0.13
C ASN A 260 30.05 11.45 -0.41
N LEU A 261 29.11 12.28 0.05
CA LEU A 261 29.20 13.74 0.04
C LEU A 261 29.98 14.18 1.30
N ILE A 262 30.94 15.07 1.12
CA ILE A 262 31.78 15.64 2.16
C ILE A 262 31.50 17.14 2.21
N ILE A 263 31.02 17.62 3.36
CA ILE A 263 30.76 19.04 3.61
C ILE A 263 31.79 19.52 4.63
N ILE A 264 32.53 20.58 4.31
CA ILE A 264 33.51 21.17 5.21
C ILE A 264 32.92 22.47 5.78
N GLU A 265 32.67 22.48 7.08
CA GLU A 265 31.92 23.51 7.79
C GLU A 265 32.85 24.28 8.73
N GLY A 266 33.08 25.56 8.44
CA GLY A 266 33.88 26.45 9.27
C GLY A 266 33.04 27.20 10.29
N HIS A 267 33.53 27.32 11.53
CA HIS A 267 32.87 28.05 12.61
C HIS A 267 33.86 28.92 13.40
N THR A 268 33.35 30.01 13.97
CA THR A 268 34.07 30.89 14.90
C THR A 268 33.39 30.94 16.27
N ASP A 269 34.03 31.61 17.23
CA ASP A 269 33.31 32.16 18.38
C ASP A 269 32.69 33.51 18.02
N ASN A 270 32.06 34.17 18.99
CA ASN A 270 31.47 35.51 18.85
C ASN A 270 32.47 36.67 19.01
N VAL A 271 33.79 36.44 18.91
CA VAL A 271 34.76 37.55 18.96
C VAL A 271 34.81 38.17 17.55
N PRO A 272 34.46 39.47 17.38
CA PRO A 272 34.44 40.06 16.05
C PRO A 272 35.86 40.15 15.47
N ILE A 273 36.07 39.55 14.29
CA ILE A 273 37.29 39.75 13.51
C ILE A 273 37.09 40.83 12.45
N ARG A 274 38.10 41.67 12.24
CA ARG A 274 38.22 42.54 11.06
C ARG A 274 39.70 42.79 10.76
N THR A 275 40.21 42.20 9.68
CA THR A 275 41.60 42.34 9.25
C THR A 275 41.68 42.80 7.79
N LYS A 276 42.88 42.92 7.23
CA LYS A 276 43.06 43.13 5.79
C LYS A 276 42.70 41.90 4.94
N LYS A 277 42.67 40.69 5.53
CA LYS A 277 42.40 39.42 4.84
C LYS A 277 40.94 38.96 5.02
N PHE A 278 40.31 39.32 6.14
CA PHE A 278 38.95 38.89 6.50
C PHE A 278 38.09 40.07 6.98
N SER A 279 36.94 40.31 6.34
CA SER A 279 36.00 41.38 6.69
C SER A 279 35.29 41.14 8.03
N ASP A 280 34.99 39.86 8.31
CA ASP A 280 34.14 39.39 9.41
C ASP A 280 34.34 37.87 9.66
N ASN A 281 33.58 37.33 10.61
CA ASN A 281 33.60 35.92 10.98
C ASN A 281 33.03 34.99 9.89
N TRP A 282 32.15 35.46 9.00
CA TRP A 282 31.70 34.65 7.85
C TRP A 282 32.87 34.39 6.91
N GLN A 283 33.59 35.44 6.50
CA GLN A 283 34.73 35.27 5.60
C GLN A 283 35.83 34.40 6.24
N LEU A 284 36.21 34.64 7.49
CA LEU A 284 37.22 33.80 8.17
C LEU A 284 36.80 32.32 8.19
N SER A 285 35.54 32.03 8.50
CA SER A 285 35.04 30.65 8.59
C SER A 285 35.03 29.94 7.24
N GLY A 286 34.59 30.61 6.17
CA GLY A 286 34.59 30.06 4.81
C GLY A 286 36.00 29.79 4.28
N GLU A 287 36.95 30.71 4.53
CA GLU A 287 38.35 30.59 4.10
C GLU A 287 39.09 29.45 4.83
N ARG A 288 38.76 29.21 6.12
CA ARG A 288 39.25 28.04 6.88
C ARG A 288 38.73 26.73 6.30
N ALA A 289 37.44 26.65 5.96
CA ALA A 289 36.86 25.50 5.29
C ALA A 289 37.48 25.26 3.89
N LEU A 290 37.70 26.34 3.11
CA LEU A 290 38.35 26.30 1.81
C LEU A 290 39.80 25.78 1.88
N SER A 291 40.55 26.15 2.92
CA SER A 291 41.92 25.66 3.14
C SER A 291 41.97 24.15 3.40
N VAL A 292 41.03 23.61 4.19
CA VAL A 292 40.89 22.15 4.39
C VAL A 292 40.46 21.46 3.09
N LEU A 293 39.56 22.07 2.31
CA LEU A 293 39.16 21.54 1.00
C LEU A 293 40.36 21.40 0.06
N HIS A 294 41.16 22.46 -0.10
CA HIS A 294 42.33 22.42 -0.97
C HIS A 294 43.30 21.32 -0.57
N TYR A 295 43.60 21.20 0.74
CA TYR A 295 44.49 20.16 1.26
C TYR A 295 44.01 18.72 1.00
N PHE A 296 42.69 18.49 1.00
CA PHE A 296 42.14 17.18 0.62
C PHE A 296 42.24 16.89 -0.87
N LEU A 297 42.09 17.91 -1.73
CA LEU A 297 42.14 17.76 -3.18
C LEU A 297 43.56 17.63 -3.76
N GLU A 298 44.60 18.10 -3.05
CA GLU A 298 46.01 17.99 -3.49
C GLU A 298 46.44 16.56 -3.85
N SER A 299 45.96 15.55 -3.10
CA SER A 299 46.35 14.15 -3.28
C SER A 299 45.75 13.45 -4.51
N LYS A 300 44.68 14.01 -5.10
CA LYS A 300 43.84 13.38 -6.13
C LYS A 300 43.19 12.03 -5.74
N ILE A 301 43.25 11.63 -4.48
CA ILE A 301 42.57 10.42 -3.97
C ILE A 301 41.05 10.61 -3.93
N LEU A 302 40.59 11.84 -3.69
CA LEU A 302 39.18 12.19 -3.52
C LEU A 302 38.64 12.95 -4.73
N ASP A 303 37.41 12.62 -5.14
CA ASP A 303 36.72 13.28 -6.25
C ASP A 303 36.28 14.70 -5.85
N PRO A 304 36.68 15.76 -6.57
CA PRO A 304 36.20 17.13 -6.31
C PRO A 304 34.67 17.25 -6.30
N ARG A 305 33.95 16.39 -7.04
CA ARG A 305 32.47 16.35 -7.12
C ARG A 305 31.82 15.75 -5.86
N SER A 306 32.60 15.20 -4.93
CA SER A 306 32.15 14.78 -3.61
C SER A 306 32.17 15.91 -2.57
N PHE A 307 32.68 17.10 -2.89
CA PHE A 307 32.86 18.15 -1.90
C PHE A 307 31.86 19.31 -1.99
N SER A 308 31.61 19.90 -0.82
CA SER A 308 31.04 21.23 -0.65
C SER A 308 31.67 21.89 0.59
N LEU A 309 31.54 23.21 0.70
CA LEU A 309 32.00 23.95 1.88
C LEU A 309 30.93 24.94 2.35
N ALA A 310 30.93 25.23 3.64
CA ALA A 310 30.13 26.28 4.26
C ALA A 310 30.97 27.02 5.31
N GLY A 311 30.86 28.34 5.35
CA GLY A 311 31.27 29.13 6.51
C GLY A 311 30.01 29.57 7.25
N TYR A 312 29.93 29.32 8.56
CA TYR A 312 28.79 29.71 9.40
C TYR A 312 29.09 30.88 10.35
N GLY A 313 30.34 31.35 10.39
CA GLY A 313 30.81 32.31 11.37
C GLY A 313 30.45 31.88 12.80
N GLU A 314 29.90 32.82 13.57
CA GLU A 314 29.52 32.66 14.97
C GLU A 314 28.09 32.13 15.19
N PHE A 315 27.32 31.95 14.11
CA PHE A 315 25.86 31.73 14.17
C PHE A 315 25.44 30.27 14.35
N GLN A 316 26.40 29.34 14.39
CA GLN A 316 26.18 27.94 14.81
C GLN A 316 27.13 27.54 15.95
N PRO A 317 26.94 28.09 17.16
CA PRO A 317 27.68 27.67 18.34
C PRO A 317 27.19 26.31 18.84
N ILE A 318 28.12 25.47 19.31
CA ILE A 318 27.80 24.19 19.97
C ILE A 318 27.68 24.33 21.50
N VAL A 319 28.22 25.41 22.06
CA VAL A 319 28.15 25.80 23.48
C VAL A 319 28.02 27.32 23.60
N SER A 320 27.57 27.85 24.75
CA SER A 320 27.42 29.31 24.91
C SER A 320 28.77 30.03 24.90
N ASN A 321 28.86 31.20 24.26
CA ASN A 321 30.12 31.95 24.10
C ASN A 321 30.57 32.72 25.37
N ASP A 322 30.22 32.24 26.55
CA ASP A 322 30.40 32.99 27.81
C ASP A 322 31.81 32.82 28.42
N THR A 323 32.46 31.67 28.17
CA THR A 323 33.78 31.34 28.72
C THR A 323 34.84 31.17 27.62
N PRO A 324 36.14 31.43 27.90
CA PRO A 324 37.23 31.17 26.96
C PRO A 324 37.27 29.72 26.47
N GLU A 325 36.93 28.77 27.34
CA GLU A 325 36.87 27.34 27.05
C GLU A 325 35.76 27.02 26.05
N ASN A 326 34.56 27.56 26.26
CA ASN A 326 33.43 27.36 25.35
C ASN A 326 33.69 28.03 23.99
N LYS A 327 34.27 29.22 23.98
CA LYS A 327 34.71 29.89 22.74
C LYS A 327 35.71 29.03 21.97
N ALA A 328 36.63 28.35 22.66
CA ALA A 328 37.57 27.42 22.03
C ALA A 328 36.88 26.17 21.44
N LEU A 329 35.75 25.73 21.98
CA LEU A 329 34.94 24.65 21.40
C LEU A 329 34.16 25.11 20.17
N ASN A 330 33.69 26.36 20.14
CA ASN A 330 32.95 26.93 19.01
C ASN A 330 33.84 27.22 17.80
N ARG A 331 35.08 27.70 18.02
CA ARG A 331 36.10 27.79 16.98
C ARG A 331 36.54 26.40 16.55
N ARG A 332 36.08 25.94 15.38
CA ARG A 332 36.32 24.58 14.87
C ARG A 332 36.13 24.50 13.36
N VAL A 333 36.58 23.40 12.77
CA VAL A 333 36.11 22.95 11.46
C VAL A 333 35.46 21.58 11.63
N ASP A 334 34.23 21.45 11.17
CA ASP A 334 33.51 20.18 11.12
C ASP A 334 33.58 19.61 9.70
N ILE A 335 34.00 18.36 9.55
CA ILE A 335 33.92 17.62 8.28
C ILE A 335 32.75 16.66 8.40
N VAL A 336 31.68 16.93 7.65
CA VAL A 336 30.45 16.15 7.67
C VAL A 336 30.44 15.21 6.47
N VAL A 337 30.41 13.91 6.74
CA VAL A 337 30.34 12.83 5.76
C VAL A 337 28.91 12.30 5.71
N VAL A 338 28.28 12.40 4.54
CA VAL A 338 26.90 11.99 4.27
C VAL A 338 26.90 10.95 3.13
N PRO A 339 26.27 9.77 3.28
CA PRO A 339 26.07 8.85 2.16
C PRO A 339 25.24 9.48 1.03
N ARG A 340 25.35 8.93 -0.17
CA ARG A 340 24.54 9.29 -1.34
C ARG A 340 23.62 8.15 -1.73
#